data_AF-A0A944Z8Z9-F1
#
_entry.id   AF-A0A944Z8Z9-F1
#
_cell.length_a   1.000
_cell.length_b   1.000
_cell.length_c   1.000
_cell.angle_alpha   90.00
_cell.angle_beta   90.00
_cell.angle_gamma   90.00
#
_symmetry.space_group_name_H-M   'P 1'
#
loop_
_entity.id
_entity.type
_entity.pdbx_description
1 polymer ?
#
loop_
_entity_poly.entity_id
_entity_poly.type
_entity_poly.pdbx_seq_one_letter_code
_entity_poly.pdbx_strand_id
1 'polypeptide(L)'
;MDKKALIALFLCGIAMLYFFNSMKPADQSGEKSPEEVAENTLEQEGFENEIELGEEVQYRKIEEIAQDDIGVQDYILIQNDVMRTVWTNEGAALKSVILPEFKNPEKTDTLELLKSSKPDSLPLSIELMDDKRYQSKTRRYKVVEKGPDRVVFAALL
;
A
#
# COMPACT_ATOMS: atom_id res chain seq x y z
N MET A 1 -18.39 47.38 -21.23
CA MET A 1 -17.76 46.06 -21.44
C MET A 1 -17.69 45.80 -22.93
N ASP A 2 -16.55 45.31 -23.42
CA ASP A 2 -16.35 45.02 -24.84
C ASP A 2 -17.27 43.86 -25.26
N LYS A 3 -18.09 44.07 -26.29
CA LYS A 3 -19.08 43.09 -26.77
C LYS A 3 -18.41 41.79 -27.21
N LYS A 4 -17.16 41.87 -27.69
CA LYS A 4 -16.36 40.71 -28.09
C LYS A 4 -15.92 39.87 -26.89
N ALA A 5 -15.54 40.52 -25.79
CA ALA A 5 -15.18 39.84 -24.56
C ALA A 5 -16.38 39.11 -23.93
N LEU A 6 -17.57 39.72 -24.00
CA LEU A 6 -18.80 39.13 -23.47
C LEU A 6 -19.24 37.90 -24.27
N ILE A 7 -19.10 37.93 -25.60
CA ILE A 7 -19.36 36.78 -26.48
C ILE A 7 -18.34 35.66 -26.24
N ALA A 8 -17.06 35.99 -26.10
CA ALA A 8 -16.01 35.00 -25.82
C ALA A 8 -16.21 34.29 -24.47
N LEU A 9 -16.63 35.04 -23.44
CA LEU A 9 -16.92 34.47 -22.11
C LEU A 9 -18.13 33.54 -22.15
N PHE A 10 -19.15 33.89 -22.93
CA PHE A 10 -20.33 33.03 -23.12
C PHE A 10 -19.99 31.74 -23.87
N LEU A 11 -19.20 31.83 -24.95
CA LEU A 11 -18.74 30.65 -25.71
C LEU A 11 -17.82 29.74 -24.86
N CYS A 12 -16.95 30.33 -24.05
CA CYS A 12 -16.08 29.59 -23.13
C CYS A 12 -16.91 28.81 -22.08
N GLY A 13 -17.95 29.45 -21.52
CA GLY A 13 -18.87 28.79 -20.58
C GLY A 13 -19.63 27.61 -21.20
N ILE A 14 -20.09 27.75 -22.45
CA ILE A 14 -20.75 26.66 -23.18
C ILE A 14 -19.80 25.49 -23.42
N ALA A 15 -18.56 25.76 -23.84
CA ALA A 15 -17.56 24.71 -24.06
C ALA A 15 -17.24 23.95 -22.77
N MET A 16 -17.05 24.68 -21.65
CA MET A 16 -16.80 24.08 -20.34
C MET A 16 -17.95 23.18 -19.88
N LEU A 17 -19.21 23.60 -20.07
CA LEU A 17 -20.38 22.79 -19.73
C LEU A 17 -20.50 21.53 -20.60
N TYR A 18 -20.13 21.61 -21.88
CA TYR A 18 -20.13 20.45 -22.78
C TYR A 18 -19.12 19.40 -22.32
N PHE A 19 -17.88 19.80 -22.01
CA PHE A 19 -16.86 18.88 -21.47
C PHE A 19 -17.26 18.31 -20.11
N PHE A 20 -17.87 19.13 -19.24
CA PHE A 20 -18.31 18.67 -17.93
C PHE A 20 -19.43 17.62 -18.01
N ASN A 21 -20.36 17.74 -18.97
CA ASN A 21 -21.40 16.72 -19.18
C ASN A 21 -20.85 15.44 -19.80
N SER A 22 -19.82 15.53 -20.65
CA SER A 22 -19.17 14.37 -21.28
C SER A 22 -18.25 13.58 -20.32
N MET A 23 -17.83 14.17 -19.20
CA MET A 23 -17.01 13.51 -18.18
C MET A 23 -17.81 12.94 -17.00
N LYS A 24 -19.15 13.00 -17.03
CA LYS A 24 -19.95 12.30 -16.02
C LYS A 24 -19.88 10.79 -16.30
N PRO A 25 -19.48 9.96 -15.31
CA PRO A 25 -19.54 8.51 -15.48
C PRO A 25 -21.00 8.11 -15.70
N ALA A 26 -21.24 7.20 -16.63
CA ALA A 26 -22.58 6.67 -16.86
C ALA A 26 -23.09 6.03 -15.56
N ASP A 27 -24.25 6.49 -15.08
CA ASP A 27 -25.02 5.78 -14.06
C ASP A 27 -25.46 4.44 -14.65
N GLN A 28 -24.70 3.38 -14.40
CA GLN A 28 -25.12 2.02 -14.76
C GLN A 28 -26.02 1.47 -13.64
N SER A 29 -27.32 1.74 -13.79
CA SER A 29 -28.36 0.84 -13.29
C SER A 29 -28.30 -0.45 -14.10
N GLY A 30 -28.26 -1.60 -13.41
CA GLY A 30 -27.92 -2.88 -14.00
C GLY A 30 -28.96 -3.47 -14.97
N GLU A 31 -28.47 -4.32 -15.88
CA GLU A 31 -29.05 -5.62 -16.19
C GLU A 31 -28.04 -6.48 -16.98
N LYS A 32 -28.19 -7.79 -16.83
CA LYS A 32 -27.29 -8.90 -17.18
C LYS A 32 -27.08 -9.09 -18.70
N SER A 33 -25.88 -9.52 -19.08
CA SER A 33 -25.65 -10.78 -19.82
C SER A 33 -24.15 -11.11 -19.92
N PRO A 34 -23.75 -12.38 -20.04
CA PRO A 34 -22.40 -12.84 -19.76
C PRO A 34 -21.53 -12.78 -21.01
N GLU A 35 -20.36 -12.15 -20.89
CA GLU A 35 -19.29 -12.32 -21.87
C GLU A 35 -18.31 -13.34 -21.31
N GLU A 36 -18.41 -14.53 -21.88
CA GLU A 36 -17.55 -15.70 -21.71
C GLU A 36 -16.12 -15.32 -22.10
N VAL A 37 -15.29 -14.98 -21.10
CA VAL A 37 -13.84 -14.86 -21.29
C VAL A 37 -13.23 -16.09 -20.65
N ALA A 38 -12.79 -17.01 -21.51
CA ALA A 38 -12.07 -18.22 -21.18
C ALA A 38 -10.91 -17.91 -20.22
N GLU A 39 -11.10 -18.28 -18.96
CA GLU A 39 -10.05 -18.39 -17.97
C GLU A 39 -9.18 -19.57 -18.40
N ASN A 40 -8.07 -19.30 -19.06
CA ASN A 40 -7.00 -20.29 -19.20
C ASN A 40 -6.46 -20.54 -17.80
N THR A 41 -6.97 -21.61 -17.20
CA THR A 41 -6.40 -22.34 -16.08
C THR A 41 -4.92 -22.57 -16.36
N LEU A 42 -4.04 -21.72 -15.82
CA LEU A 42 -2.66 -22.13 -15.58
C LEU A 42 -2.69 -22.89 -14.28
N GLU A 43 -2.90 -24.20 -14.45
CA GLU A 43 -2.67 -25.18 -13.42
C GLU A 43 -1.27 -24.97 -12.82
N GLN A 44 -1.28 -25.16 -11.52
CA GLN A 44 -0.20 -25.14 -10.57
C GLN A 44 0.83 -26.23 -10.96
N GLU A 45 1.65 -25.98 -11.98
CA GLU A 45 2.83 -26.80 -12.26
C GLU A 45 3.96 -26.41 -11.30
N GLY A 46 4.48 -27.43 -10.62
CA GLY A 46 5.30 -27.34 -9.42
C GLY A 46 6.55 -26.48 -9.57
N PHE A 47 6.70 -25.55 -8.63
CA PHE A 47 8.03 -25.08 -8.24
C PHE A 47 8.68 -26.13 -7.33
N GLU A 48 9.09 -27.25 -7.92
CA GLU A 48 10.20 -28.04 -7.38
C GLU A 48 11.48 -27.27 -7.69
N ASN A 49 11.78 -26.27 -6.87
CA ASN A 49 13.13 -25.80 -6.66
C ASN A 49 13.22 -25.45 -5.18
N GLU A 50 13.47 -26.50 -4.42
CA GLU A 50 13.99 -26.50 -3.07
C GLU A 50 15.18 -25.51 -3.04
N ILE A 51 14.94 -24.29 -2.56
CA ILE A 51 16.02 -23.42 -2.15
C ILE A 51 16.60 -24.13 -0.94
N GLU A 52 17.76 -24.76 -1.10
CA GLU A 52 18.53 -25.35 0.00
C GLU A 52 18.61 -24.28 1.11
N LEU A 53 17.85 -24.52 2.19
CA LEU A 53 17.87 -23.73 3.41
C LEU A 53 19.21 -24.02 4.10
N GLY A 54 20.26 -23.41 3.58
CA GLY A 54 21.58 -23.39 4.18
C GLY A 54 21.53 -22.60 5.47
N GLU A 55 21.87 -23.30 6.54
CA GLU A 55 22.01 -22.85 7.95
C GLU A 55 20.70 -22.62 8.72
N GLU A 56 20.57 -23.40 9.81
CA GLU A 56 19.66 -23.15 10.92
C GLU A 56 19.69 -21.67 11.30
N VAL A 57 18.68 -20.93 10.86
CA VAL A 57 18.36 -19.62 11.43
C VAL A 57 18.03 -19.89 12.88
N GLN A 58 19.01 -19.70 13.76
CA GLN A 58 18.81 -19.69 15.21
C GLN A 58 17.56 -18.86 15.47
N TYR A 59 16.53 -19.49 16.03
CA TYR A 59 15.27 -18.87 16.42
C TYR A 59 15.57 -17.65 17.31
N ARG A 60 15.77 -16.49 16.69
CA ARG A 60 15.92 -15.22 17.39
C ARG A 60 14.58 -14.97 18.05
N LYS A 61 14.64 -14.81 19.37
CA LYS A 61 13.53 -14.59 20.30
C LYS A 61 12.38 -13.81 19.66
N ILE A 62 11.29 -14.51 19.37
CA ILE A 62 10.01 -13.91 19.00
C ILE A 62 9.45 -13.25 20.26
N GLU A 63 9.15 -11.96 20.18
CA GLU A 63 8.47 -11.26 21.26
C GLU A 63 6.96 -11.28 20.99
N GLU A 64 6.23 -12.02 21.81
CA GLU A 64 4.78 -11.94 21.88
C GLU A 64 4.40 -10.64 22.59
N ILE A 65 3.69 -9.75 21.89
CA ILE A 65 3.35 -8.43 22.41
C ILE A 65 1.90 -8.44 22.87
N ALA A 66 1.70 -8.57 24.18
CA ALA A 66 0.40 -8.36 24.82
C ALA A 66 0.15 -6.85 24.99
N GLN A 67 -0.33 -6.18 23.95
CA GLN A 67 -0.79 -4.79 24.03
C GLN A 67 -2.25 -4.69 24.43
N ASP A 68 -2.52 -3.97 25.53
CA ASP A 68 -3.87 -3.69 26.05
C ASP A 68 -4.54 -2.48 25.37
N ASP A 69 -3.79 -1.63 24.65
CA ASP A 69 -4.32 -0.41 24.01
C ASP A 69 -3.88 -0.26 22.54
N ILE A 70 -4.79 0.27 21.71
CA ILE A 70 -4.65 0.45 20.26
C ILE A 70 -4.13 1.88 19.97
N GLY A 71 -3.12 2.28 20.73
CA GLY A 71 -2.37 3.50 20.44
C GLY A 71 -1.72 3.41 19.05
N VAL A 72 -1.51 4.57 18.42
CA VAL A 72 -0.69 4.60 17.19
C VAL A 72 0.75 4.25 17.55
N GLN A 73 1.28 3.25 16.89
CA GLN A 73 2.68 2.86 16.91
C GLN A 73 3.25 3.16 15.54
N ASP A 74 3.93 4.30 15.42
CA ASP A 74 4.44 4.80 14.14
C ASP A 74 5.91 4.45 13.87
N TYR A 75 6.51 3.62 14.73
CA TYR A 75 7.93 3.26 14.65
C TYR A 75 8.19 1.83 15.13
N ILE A 76 7.70 0.85 14.37
CA ILE A 76 7.99 -0.57 14.59
C ILE A 76 9.19 -0.94 13.72
N LEU A 77 10.37 -1.01 14.35
CA LEU A 77 11.64 -1.30 13.68
C LEU A 77 11.89 -2.81 13.58
N ILE A 78 12.15 -3.29 12.36
CA ILE A 78 12.65 -4.65 12.08
C ILE A 78 13.98 -4.51 11.35
N GLN A 79 14.97 -5.29 11.77
CA GLN A 79 16.30 -5.26 11.19
C GLN A 79 16.87 -6.66 11.11
N ASN A 80 17.21 -7.07 9.89
CA ASN A 80 18.01 -8.26 9.62
C ASN A 80 19.39 -7.86 9.06
N ASP A 81 20.10 -8.85 8.55
CA ASP A 81 21.40 -8.70 7.89
C ASP A 81 21.34 -7.85 6.61
N VAL A 82 20.27 -7.97 5.83
CA VAL A 82 20.14 -7.31 4.53
C VAL A 82 19.51 -5.91 4.61
N MET A 83 18.51 -5.73 5.46
CA MET A 83 17.63 -4.56 5.44
C MET A 83 17.16 -4.10 6.81
N ARG A 84 16.83 -2.82 6.87
CA ARG A 84 16.15 -2.16 7.98
C ARG A 84 14.80 -1.64 7.50
N THR A 85 13.72 -2.09 8.13
CA THR A 85 12.35 -1.67 7.80
C THR A 85 11.68 -0.99 8.98
N VAL A 86 10.87 0.03 8.69
CA VAL A 86 10.07 0.74 9.70
C VAL A 86 8.61 0.61 9.33
N TRP A 87 7.82 0.12 10.27
CA TRP A 87 6.39 -0.10 10.12
C TRP A 87 5.57 0.79 11.05
N THR A 88 4.30 0.98 10.71
CA THR A 88 3.28 1.54 11.58
C THR A 88 2.09 0.62 11.69
N ASN A 89 1.44 0.62 12.84
CA ASN A 89 0.22 -0.15 13.04
C ASN A 89 -1.02 0.54 12.44
N GLU A 90 -0.92 1.78 11.99
CA GLU A 90 -1.94 2.44 11.18
C GLU A 90 -1.85 1.94 9.73
N GLY A 91 -2.94 1.38 9.21
CA GLY A 91 -2.96 0.77 7.88
C GLY A 91 -2.06 -0.46 7.70
N ALA A 92 -1.50 -0.98 8.81
CA ALA A 92 -0.45 -2.02 8.81
C ALA A 92 0.62 -1.72 7.74
N ALA A 93 1.15 -0.50 7.79
CA ALA A 93 1.88 0.08 6.68
C ALA A 93 3.39 0.06 6.89
N LEU A 94 4.12 -0.17 5.79
CA LEU A 94 5.56 -0.05 5.68
C LEU A 94 5.92 1.39 5.31
N LYS A 95 6.63 2.10 6.19
CA LYS A 95 7.01 3.51 6.01
C LYS A 95 8.36 3.70 5.33
N SER A 96 9.32 2.82 5.62
CA SER A 96 10.64 2.89 5.00
C SER A 96 11.34 1.54 4.93
N VAL A 97 12.20 1.42 3.91
CA VAL A 97 13.09 0.28 3.68
C VAL A 97 14.46 0.83 3.32
N ILE A 98 15.47 0.43 4.08
CA ILE A 98 16.85 0.87 3.92
C ILE A 98 17.70 -0.37 3.78
N LEU A 99 18.60 -0.37 2.80
CA LEU A 99 19.54 -1.45 2.51
C LEU A 99 20.97 -0.99 2.91
N PRO A 100 21.43 -1.28 4.14
CA PRO A 100 22.65 -0.68 4.70
C PRO A 100 23.92 -0.92 3.89
N GLU A 101 24.02 -2.09 3.25
CA GLU A 101 25.19 -2.51 2.47
C GLU A 101 25.23 -1.90 1.07
N PHE A 102 24.13 -1.29 0.62
CA PHE A 102 23.98 -0.79 -0.73
C PHE A 102 24.05 0.73 -0.74
N LYS A 103 24.61 1.28 -1.82
CA LYS A 103 24.65 2.72 -2.06
C LYS A 103 23.60 3.14 -3.07
N ASN A 104 23.15 4.38 -2.97
CA ASN A 104 22.33 5.02 -3.99
C ASN A 104 23.11 5.11 -5.33
N PRO A 105 22.44 5.37 -6.47
CA PRO A 105 23.11 5.45 -7.77
C PRO A 105 24.24 6.48 -7.84
N GLU A 106 24.14 7.54 -7.05
CA GLU A 106 25.14 8.61 -6.93
C GLU A 106 26.35 8.22 -6.05
N LYS A 107 26.28 7.07 -5.37
CA LYS A 107 27.30 6.53 -4.45
C LYS A 107 27.61 7.40 -3.23
N THR A 108 26.72 8.33 -2.89
CA THR A 108 26.88 9.25 -1.75
C THR A 108 26.33 8.63 -0.47
N ASP A 109 25.12 8.08 -0.56
CA ASP A 109 24.30 7.71 0.59
C ASP A 109 23.92 6.23 0.54
N THR A 110 23.50 5.71 1.69
CA THR A 110 22.91 4.37 1.77
C THR A 110 21.63 4.31 0.93
N LEU A 111 21.41 3.18 0.26
CA LEU A 111 20.23 2.99 -0.56
C LEU A 111 18.96 2.91 0.30
N GLU A 112 18.07 3.88 0.10
CA GLU A 112 16.70 3.85 0.63
C GLU A 112 15.77 3.40 -0.50
N LEU A 113 15.30 2.15 -0.43
CA LEU A 113 14.36 1.60 -1.43
C LEU A 113 12.97 2.24 -1.31
N LEU A 114 12.58 2.53 -0.07
CA LEU A 114 11.31 3.17 0.23
C LEU A 114 11.56 4.25 1.25
N LYS A 115 11.19 5.48 0.90
CA LYS A 115 11.19 6.63 1.80
C LYS A 115 9.91 7.41 1.57
N SER A 116 9.13 7.58 2.62
CA SER A 116 8.01 8.51 2.56
C SER A 116 8.53 9.96 2.48
N SER A 117 8.03 10.74 1.52
CA SER A 117 8.31 12.18 1.41
C SER A 117 7.51 13.02 2.40
N LYS A 118 6.45 12.46 2.99
CA LYS A 118 5.57 13.10 3.97
C LYS A 118 5.52 12.29 5.27
N PRO A 119 5.54 12.94 6.45
CA PRO A 119 5.49 12.23 7.74
C PRO A 119 4.30 11.28 7.89
N ASP A 120 3.13 11.73 7.44
CA ASP A 120 1.85 11.03 7.59
C ASP A 120 1.50 10.11 6.41
N SER A 121 2.42 9.96 5.46
CA SER A 121 2.16 9.12 4.29
C SER A 121 2.45 7.65 4.62
N LEU A 122 1.50 6.80 4.22
CA LEU A 122 1.56 5.34 4.29
C LEU A 122 1.81 4.82 2.87
N PRO A 123 3.08 4.74 2.43
CA PRO A 123 3.39 4.50 1.02
C PRO A 123 3.06 3.07 0.59
N LEU A 124 3.13 2.11 1.51
CA LEU A 124 2.71 0.73 1.28
C LEU A 124 1.90 0.24 2.48
N SER A 125 0.61 -0.01 2.28
CA SER A 125 -0.37 -0.40 3.32
C SER A 125 -1.07 -1.69 2.92
N ILE A 126 -1.45 -2.51 3.89
CA ILE A 126 -2.20 -3.74 3.62
C ILE A 126 -3.68 -3.41 3.40
N GLU A 127 -4.24 -3.89 2.28
CA GLU A 127 -5.66 -3.78 1.97
C GLU A 127 -6.39 -5.07 2.32
N LEU A 128 -7.52 -4.96 3.02
CA LEU A 128 -8.43 -6.07 3.29
C LEU A 128 -9.54 -6.03 2.24
N MET A 129 -9.68 -7.11 1.45
CA MET A 129 -10.59 -7.15 0.29
C MET A 129 -12.07 -6.98 0.65
N ASP A 130 -12.45 -7.29 1.89
CA ASP A 130 -13.84 -7.34 2.33
C ASP A 130 -14.42 -5.97 2.75
N ASP A 131 -13.57 -4.95 2.97
CA ASP A 131 -14.00 -3.70 3.59
C ASP A 131 -13.87 -2.50 2.65
N LYS A 132 -14.45 -2.60 1.44
CA LYS A 132 -14.54 -1.49 0.47
C LYS A 132 -15.25 -0.23 1.01
N ARG A 133 -15.81 -0.27 2.23
CA ARG A 133 -16.52 0.85 2.87
C ARG A 133 -15.70 1.58 3.91
N TYR A 134 -14.63 0.99 4.43
CA TYR A 134 -13.79 1.59 5.47
C TYR A 134 -12.36 1.73 4.97
N GLN A 135 -11.84 2.96 5.02
CA GLN A 135 -10.51 3.29 4.53
C GLN A 135 -9.46 2.48 5.30
N SER A 136 -8.94 1.41 4.69
CA SER A 136 -7.91 0.53 5.25
C SER A 136 -6.71 1.31 5.79
N LYS A 137 -6.41 2.48 5.20
CA LYS A 137 -5.33 3.39 5.59
C LYS A 137 -5.47 4.01 6.97
N THR A 138 -6.68 4.16 7.53
CA THR A 138 -6.88 4.76 8.88
C THR A 138 -7.18 3.71 9.95
N ARG A 139 -7.30 2.43 9.57
CA ARG A 139 -7.54 1.34 10.51
C ARG A 139 -6.28 1.09 11.33
N ARG A 140 -6.43 0.97 12.64
CA ARG A 140 -5.34 0.58 13.53
C ARG A 140 -5.37 -0.91 13.77
N TYR A 141 -4.21 -1.52 13.64
CA TYR A 141 -4.00 -2.94 13.88
C TYR A 141 -3.29 -3.15 15.21
N LYS A 142 -3.51 -4.31 15.82
CA LYS A 142 -2.74 -4.73 16.98
C LYS A 142 -1.48 -5.43 16.50
N VAL A 143 -0.32 -5.01 16.97
CA VAL A 143 0.91 -5.78 16.77
C VAL A 143 0.87 -6.93 17.77
N VAL A 144 0.75 -8.16 17.26
CA VAL A 144 0.68 -9.36 18.12
C VAL A 144 2.02 -10.07 18.21
N GLU A 145 2.87 -9.88 17.20
CA GLU A 145 4.16 -10.52 17.14
C GLU A 145 5.20 -9.64 16.47
N LYS A 146 6.42 -9.67 17.00
CA LYS A 146 7.59 -9.06 16.39
C LYS A 146 8.78 -10.01 16.47
N GLY A 147 9.31 -10.35 15.30
CA GLY A 147 10.51 -11.13 15.10
C GLY A 147 11.64 -10.32 14.46
N PRO A 148 12.80 -10.96 14.18
CA PRO A 148 13.93 -10.31 13.52
C PRO A 148 13.65 -9.94 12.06
N ASP A 149 12.70 -10.62 11.43
CA ASP A 149 12.39 -10.58 9.99
C ASP A 149 10.89 -10.45 9.71
N ARG A 150 10.05 -10.49 10.75
CA ARG A 150 8.58 -10.47 10.63
C ARG A 150 7.90 -9.60 11.67
N VAL A 151 6.76 -9.05 11.30
CA VAL A 151 5.80 -8.42 12.19
C VAL A 151 4.41 -8.93 11.83
N VAL A 152 3.63 -9.26 12.84
CA VAL A 152 2.25 -9.75 12.64
C VAL A 152 1.27 -8.73 13.18
N PHE A 153 0.37 -8.31 12.30
CA PHE A 153 -0.71 -7.39 12.60
C PHE A 153 -2.03 -8.15 12.67
N ALA A 154 -2.77 -7.99 13.74
CA ALA A 154 -4.12 -8.50 13.88
C ALA A 154 -5.15 -7.37 13.68
N ALA A 155 -6.11 -7.60 12.80
CA ALA A 155 -7.30 -6.76 12.70
C ALA A 155 -8.19 -7.06 13.91
N LEU A 156 -8.59 -6.02 14.62
CA LEU A 156 -9.62 -6.13 15.64
C LEU A 156 -10.97 -6.06 14.92
N LEU A 157 -11.79 -7.11 15.08
CA LEU A 157 -13.16 -7.20 14.58
C LEU A 157 -14.09 -6.31 15.40
#